data_AF-A0A7R9UDD8-F1
#
_entry.id   AF-A0A7R9UDD8-F1
#
_cell.length_a   1.000
_cell.length_b   1.000
_cell.length_c   1.000
_cell.angle_alpha   90.00
_cell.angle_beta   90.00
_cell.angle_gamma   90.00
#
_symmetry.space_group_name_H-M   'P 1'
#
loop_
_entity.id
_entity.type
_entity.pdbx_description
1 polymer ?
#
loop_
_entity_poly.entity_id
_entity_poly.type
_entity_poly.pdbx_seq_one_letter_code
_entity_poly.pdbx_strand_id
1 'polypeptide(L)'
;QKAMKRPSYLQCQRSRSGVSHISHQFGQYPIKFLCRASRKLAAGDCDCVQVTLLNYGGGILGGERLETRIGVDRGAGIHICTAGATKIYKLQHGGSRSEQVLHVRCREGSLTALLPHHISAFAGSAYRQLQRFELEKAASLVLLDWVSSGRSGRGEHWSFLELQTVNQVAYDGKILLNDALELRQEQCLAGVGDVAARLRGYDVFGALFAIGPRVRALVEHVAAIRRRKSYQDIEKRHASVHKLEGDEDDARNGDDTTGWEGWREQGVRFSISELKSGSEAQWSNEEMEVCSESL
;
A
#
# COMPACT_ATOMS: atom_id res chain seq x y z
N GLN A 1 -4.82 32.30 10.76
CA GLN A 1 -3.84 31.20 10.62
C GLN A 1 -4.29 30.02 11.48
N LYS A 2 -4.71 28.89 10.87
CA LYS A 2 -4.95 27.66 11.65
C LYS A 2 -3.59 27.22 12.21
N ALA A 3 -3.45 27.12 13.53
CA ALA A 3 -2.23 26.61 14.16
C ALA A 3 -1.90 25.24 13.54
N MET A 4 -0.70 25.12 12.96
CA MET A 4 -0.24 23.88 12.35
C MET A 4 -0.11 22.83 13.47
N LYS A 5 -1.01 21.84 13.46
CA LYS A 5 -1.02 20.78 14.47
C LYS A 5 0.32 20.03 14.41
N ARG A 6 0.91 19.76 15.58
CA ARG A 6 2.13 18.97 15.68
C ARG A 6 1.90 17.57 15.08
N PRO A 7 2.81 17.03 14.26
CA PRO A 7 2.65 15.68 13.71
C PRO A 7 2.68 14.64 14.83
N SER A 8 1.96 13.53 14.62
CA SER A 8 2.13 12.33 15.45
C SER A 8 3.54 11.79 15.26
N TYR A 9 4.16 11.27 16.31
CA TYR A 9 5.48 10.65 16.17
C TYR A 9 5.65 9.41 17.04
N LEU A 10 6.55 8.54 16.59
CA LEU A 10 6.93 7.31 17.29
C LEU A 10 8.40 6.99 17.06
N GLN A 11 9.10 6.56 18.11
CA GLN A 11 10.52 6.21 18.07
C GLN A 11 10.74 4.78 18.58
N CYS A 12 11.21 3.90 17.69
CA CYS A 12 11.60 2.53 18.00
C CYS A 12 13.11 2.45 18.25
N GLN A 13 13.50 1.78 19.34
CA GLN A 13 14.90 1.59 19.74
C GLN A 13 15.18 0.13 20.06
N ARG A 14 16.45 -0.28 19.95
CA ARG A 14 16.92 -1.58 20.38
C ARG A 14 17.65 -1.47 21.72
N SER A 15 17.20 -2.24 22.71
CA SER A 15 17.82 -2.29 24.03
C SER A 15 19.20 -2.96 23.97
N ARG A 16 19.98 -2.82 25.04
CA ARG A 16 21.25 -3.57 25.22
C ARG A 16 21.05 -5.08 25.25
N SER A 17 19.89 -5.56 25.69
CA SER A 17 19.49 -6.97 25.65
C SER A 17 19.08 -7.45 24.25
N GLY A 18 19.19 -6.59 23.23
CA GLY A 18 18.91 -6.92 21.83
C GLY A 18 17.44 -6.85 21.46
N VAL A 19 16.58 -6.24 22.28
CA VAL A 19 15.12 -6.20 22.10
C VAL A 19 14.62 -4.81 21.72
N SER A 20 13.83 -4.75 20.67
CA SER A 20 13.18 -3.59 20.09
C SER A 20 11.99 -3.19 20.96
N HIS A 21 11.85 -1.91 21.19
CA HIS A 21 10.77 -1.35 21.98
C HIS A 21 10.46 0.08 21.52
N ILE A 22 9.30 0.59 21.89
CA ILE A 22 8.94 1.99 21.66
C ILE A 22 9.46 2.82 22.82
N SER A 23 10.40 3.72 22.54
CA SER A 23 11.01 4.61 23.53
C SER A 23 10.18 5.87 23.76
N HIS A 24 9.61 6.42 22.69
CA HIS A 24 8.82 7.64 22.71
C HIS A 24 7.66 7.52 21.73
N GLN A 25 6.52 8.06 22.11
CA GLN A 25 5.37 8.17 21.24
C GLN A 25 4.53 9.39 21.59
N PHE A 26 3.90 9.99 20.57
CA PHE A 26 2.93 11.06 20.71
C PHE A 26 1.90 10.91 19.59
N GLY A 27 0.63 10.76 19.95
CA GLY A 27 -0.48 10.74 19.00
C GLY A 27 -1.18 12.10 18.99
N GLN A 28 -1.12 12.81 17.87
CA GLN A 28 -1.99 13.95 17.63
C GLN A 28 -3.37 13.43 17.22
N TYR A 29 -4.42 13.85 17.94
CA TYR A 29 -5.80 13.49 17.58
C TYR A 29 -6.04 13.76 16.08
N PRO A 30 -6.59 12.78 15.33
CA PRO A 30 -7.24 11.55 15.81
C PRO A 30 -6.36 10.28 15.86
N ILE A 31 -5.05 10.38 15.65
CA ILE A 31 -4.14 9.23 15.60
C ILE A 31 -3.80 8.73 17.01
N LYS A 32 -3.78 7.40 17.18
CA LYS A 32 -3.20 6.73 18.35
C LYS A 32 -2.38 5.51 17.95
N PHE A 33 -1.32 5.27 18.71
CA PHE A 33 -0.49 4.08 18.60
C PHE A 33 -0.84 3.08 19.71
N LEU A 34 -1.10 1.83 19.35
CA LEU A 34 -1.13 0.70 20.27
C LEU A 34 0.12 -0.15 20.06
N CYS A 35 0.98 -0.17 21.07
CA CYS A 35 2.27 -0.85 20.99
C CYS A 35 2.19 -2.16 21.77
N ARG A 36 2.47 -3.27 21.09
CA ARG A 36 2.61 -4.59 21.69
C ARG A 36 4.07 -4.89 21.88
N ALA A 37 4.43 -5.49 23.02
CA ALA A 37 5.80 -5.87 23.32
C ALA A 37 6.42 -6.69 22.19
N SER A 38 7.72 -6.49 21.97
CA SER A 38 8.45 -7.21 20.92
C SER A 38 8.36 -8.70 21.14
N ARG A 39 8.15 -9.42 20.03
CA ARG A 39 8.22 -10.88 20.00
C ARG A 39 9.47 -11.26 19.24
N LYS A 40 10.25 -12.20 19.80
CA LYS A 40 11.22 -12.92 19.00
C LYS A 40 10.45 -13.72 17.95
N LEU A 41 10.79 -13.53 16.69
CA LEU A 41 10.18 -14.30 15.61
C LEU A 41 10.77 -15.71 15.64
N ALA A 42 9.95 -16.73 15.36
CA ALA A 42 10.32 -18.14 15.52
C ALA A 42 11.50 -18.61 14.65
N ALA A 43 11.94 -17.77 13.69
CA ALA A 43 13.11 -18.00 12.85
C ALA A 43 14.10 -16.83 12.96
N GLY A 44 15.12 -16.98 13.83
CA GLY A 44 16.32 -16.11 13.89
C GLY A 44 16.40 -15.09 15.03
N ASP A 45 17.53 -14.37 15.11
CA ASP A 45 17.79 -13.24 16.03
C ASP A 45 17.02 -11.96 15.66
N CYS A 46 15.93 -12.11 14.91
CA CYS A 46 15.08 -11.02 14.46
C CYS A 46 13.96 -10.80 15.47
N ASP A 47 13.97 -9.63 16.10
CA ASP A 47 12.93 -9.18 16.99
C ASP A 47 12.20 -7.98 16.36
N CYS A 48 10.92 -7.81 16.70
CA CYS A 48 10.08 -6.78 16.09
C CYS A 48 8.98 -6.34 17.05
N VAL A 49 8.89 -5.03 17.30
CA VAL A 49 7.78 -4.44 18.05
C VAL A 49 6.60 -4.20 17.11
N GLN A 50 5.41 -4.67 17.48
CA GLN A 50 4.21 -4.46 16.69
C GLN A 50 3.49 -3.20 17.15
N VAL A 51 3.21 -2.30 16.22
CA VAL A 51 2.46 -1.06 16.43
C VAL A 51 1.22 -1.08 15.56
N THR A 52 0.05 -0.96 16.18
CA THR A 52 -1.21 -0.77 15.48
C THR A 52 -1.56 0.72 15.48
N LEU A 53 -1.66 1.31 14.28
CA LEU A 53 -2.16 2.66 14.06
C LEU A 53 -3.68 2.64 14.11
N LEU A 54 -4.21 3.48 14.98
CA LEU A 54 -5.63 3.73 15.12
C LEU A 54 -5.96 5.14 14.68
N ASN A 55 -7.13 5.28 14.05
CA ASN A 55 -7.79 6.55 13.86
C ASN A 55 -9.11 6.54 14.64
N TYR A 56 -9.22 7.39 15.66
CA TYR A 56 -10.42 7.48 16.50
C TYR A 56 -11.69 7.90 15.76
N GLY A 57 -11.57 8.54 14.59
CA GLY A 57 -12.71 8.92 13.75
C GLY A 57 -13.32 7.75 12.96
N GLY A 58 -12.76 6.53 13.07
CA GLY A 58 -13.20 5.39 12.27
C GLY A 58 -12.89 5.52 10.77
N GLY A 59 -12.03 6.46 10.40
CA GLY A 59 -11.61 6.78 9.04
C GLY A 59 -11.21 8.25 8.92
N ILE A 60 -10.81 8.66 7.72
CA ILE A 60 -10.34 10.02 7.42
C ILE A 60 -11.49 10.81 6.80
N LEU A 61 -11.81 11.95 7.40
CA LEU A 61 -12.86 12.84 6.92
C LEU A 61 -12.34 13.80 5.84
N GLY A 62 -13.22 14.26 4.96
CA GLY A 62 -12.88 15.25 3.93
C GLY A 62 -12.24 16.51 4.53
N GLY A 63 -11.10 16.92 3.97
CA GLY A 63 -10.33 18.08 4.41
C GLY A 63 -9.41 17.83 5.62
N GLU A 64 -9.40 16.62 6.20
CA GLU A 64 -8.43 16.29 7.24
C GLU A 64 -7.02 16.11 6.65
N ARG A 65 -6.03 16.58 7.40
CA ARG A 65 -4.61 16.34 7.12
C ARG A 65 -3.96 15.66 8.30
N LEU A 66 -3.45 14.47 8.08
CA LEU A 66 -2.79 13.64 9.07
C LEU A 66 -1.30 13.53 8.72
N GLU A 67 -0.43 13.79 9.69
CA GLU A 67 1.01 13.62 9.52
C GLU A 67 1.57 12.75 10.64
N THR A 68 2.32 11.72 10.25
CA THR A 68 2.97 10.77 11.15
C THR A 68 4.46 10.64 10.82
N ARG A 69 5.31 10.71 11.84
CA ARG A 69 6.76 10.54 11.73
C ARG A 69 7.23 9.37 12.56
N ILE A 70 8.00 8.47 11.98
CA ILE A 70 8.49 7.26 12.65
C ILE A 70 10.01 7.20 12.54
N GLY A 71 10.68 7.07 13.67
CA GLY A 71 12.11 6.76 13.74
C GLY A 71 12.32 5.31 14.14
N VAL A 72 13.23 4.62 13.45
CA VAL A 72 13.63 3.25 13.75
C VAL A 72 15.14 3.23 13.88
N ASP A 73 15.63 3.10 15.11
CA ASP A 73 17.06 3.19 15.41
C ASP A 73 17.83 1.94 14.97
N ARG A 74 19.17 2.05 15.03
CA ARG A 74 20.11 1.04 14.55
C ARG A 74 19.72 -0.36 15.02
N GLY A 75 19.57 -1.27 14.05
CA GLY A 75 19.26 -2.67 14.29
C GLY A 75 17.86 -2.97 14.86
N ALA A 76 17.04 -1.96 15.20
CA ALA A 76 15.70 -2.15 15.74
C ALA A 76 14.74 -2.67 14.66
N GLY A 77 13.70 -3.40 15.08
CA GLY A 77 12.65 -3.92 14.21
C GLY A 77 11.28 -3.38 14.61
N ILE A 78 10.53 -2.87 13.65
CA ILE A 78 9.14 -2.43 13.83
C ILE A 78 8.22 -3.03 12.76
N HIS A 79 7.05 -3.49 13.19
CA HIS A 79 5.94 -3.90 12.33
C HIS A 79 4.77 -2.96 12.61
N ILE A 80 4.32 -2.28 11.56
CA ILE A 80 3.28 -1.28 11.60
C ILE A 80 2.08 -1.81 10.83
N CYS A 81 0.93 -1.89 11.48
CA CYS A 81 -0.35 -2.23 10.84
C CYS A 81 -1.44 -1.26 11.26
N THR A 82 -2.60 -1.31 10.62
CA THR A 82 -3.82 -0.61 11.07
C THR A 82 -4.74 -1.59 11.79
N ALA A 83 -5.73 -1.11 12.55
CA ALA A 83 -6.71 -2.00 13.18
C ALA A 83 -7.78 -2.54 12.22
N GLY A 84 -7.81 -2.02 11.00
CA GLY A 84 -8.77 -2.37 9.96
C GLY A 84 -8.58 -1.47 8.75
N ALA A 85 -9.44 -1.65 7.74
CA ALA A 85 -9.39 -0.87 6.52
C ALA A 85 -9.44 0.64 6.81
N THR A 86 -8.57 1.40 6.15
CA THR A 86 -8.57 2.86 6.28
C THR A 86 -9.70 3.41 5.42
N LYS A 87 -10.81 3.76 6.07
CA LYS A 87 -11.99 4.33 5.41
C LYS A 87 -11.74 5.80 5.06
N ILE A 88 -11.95 6.18 3.81
CA ILE A 88 -11.92 7.59 3.39
C ILE A 88 -13.36 8.04 3.15
N TYR A 89 -13.81 9.02 3.91
CA TYR A 89 -15.15 9.57 3.79
C TYR A 89 -15.24 10.62 2.68
N LYS A 90 -16.46 10.77 2.17
CA LYS A 90 -16.81 11.78 1.16
C LYS A 90 -16.40 13.19 1.56
N LEU A 91 -16.18 14.02 0.55
CA LEU A 91 -16.04 15.46 0.75
C LEU A 91 -17.32 16.05 1.37
N GLN A 92 -17.14 17.02 2.25
CA GLN A 92 -18.23 17.92 2.65
C GLN A 92 -18.45 18.96 1.53
N HIS A 93 -19.62 19.59 1.46
CA HIS A 93 -19.87 20.64 0.46
C HIS A 93 -18.83 21.77 0.58
N GLY A 94 -18.12 22.07 -0.52
CA GLY A 94 -17.01 23.03 -0.55
C GLY A 94 -15.75 22.58 0.20
N GLY A 95 -15.67 21.31 0.62
CA GLY A 95 -14.54 20.73 1.32
C GLY A 95 -13.36 20.40 0.39
N SER A 96 -12.15 20.46 0.92
CA SER A 96 -10.93 20.04 0.22
C SER A 96 -10.69 18.55 0.35
N ARG A 97 -9.83 17.98 -0.52
CA ARG A 97 -9.33 16.61 -0.36
C ARG A 97 -8.72 16.37 1.02
N SER A 98 -8.80 15.14 1.51
CA SER A 98 -8.08 14.71 2.70
C SER A 98 -6.68 14.21 2.35
N GLU A 99 -5.75 14.31 3.30
CA GLU A 99 -4.33 14.00 3.09
C GLU A 99 -3.73 13.22 4.26
N GLN A 100 -2.95 12.19 3.94
CA GLN A 100 -2.14 11.46 4.91
C GLN A 100 -0.68 11.46 4.47
N VAL A 101 0.20 11.93 5.35
CA VAL A 101 1.65 11.94 5.16
C VAL A 101 2.31 11.06 6.21
N LEU A 102 3.03 10.04 5.76
CA LEU A 102 3.87 9.20 6.59
C LEU A 102 5.33 9.42 6.22
N HIS A 103 6.16 9.69 7.22
CA HIS A 103 7.61 9.76 7.06
C HIS A 103 8.30 8.79 8.00
N VAL A 104 9.12 7.90 7.47
CA VAL A 104 9.84 6.88 8.23
C VAL A 104 11.34 7.02 7.99
N ARG A 105 12.11 7.11 9.08
CA ARG A 105 13.57 7.06 9.05
C ARG A 105 14.06 5.73 9.59
N CYS A 106 14.73 4.96 8.73
CA CYS A 106 15.24 3.64 9.01
C CYS A 106 16.77 3.70 9.14
N ARG A 107 17.28 3.65 10.37
CA ARG A 107 18.73 3.69 10.65
C ARG A 107 19.42 2.39 10.26
N GLU A 108 20.74 2.39 10.28
CA GLU A 108 21.58 1.25 9.86
C GLU A 108 21.09 -0.10 10.42
N GLY A 109 20.89 -1.09 9.55
CA GLY A 109 20.50 -2.45 9.93
C GLY A 109 19.08 -2.60 10.53
N SER A 110 18.28 -1.52 10.57
CA SER A 110 16.89 -1.57 11.04
C SER A 110 16.00 -2.38 10.11
N LEU A 111 14.85 -2.81 10.63
CA LEU A 111 13.77 -3.42 9.84
C LEU A 111 12.49 -2.64 10.08
N THR A 112 11.87 -2.17 9.00
CA THR A 112 10.51 -1.63 9.03
C THR A 112 9.60 -2.47 8.15
N ALA A 113 8.55 -3.04 8.72
CA ALA A 113 7.48 -3.68 7.98
C ALA A 113 6.20 -2.85 8.12
N LEU A 114 5.78 -2.16 7.07
CA LEU A 114 4.50 -1.48 7.00
C LEU A 114 3.51 -2.35 6.23
N LEU A 115 2.64 -3.03 6.99
CA LEU A 115 1.65 -3.99 6.50
C LEU A 115 0.25 -3.59 7.00
N PRO A 116 -0.30 -2.44 6.54
CA PRO A 116 -1.63 -1.99 6.93
C PRO A 116 -2.71 -2.84 6.27
N HIS A 117 -3.94 -2.75 6.78
CA HIS A 117 -5.09 -3.11 5.95
C HIS A 117 -5.25 -2.12 4.80
N HIS A 118 -5.99 -2.53 3.76
CA HIS A 118 -6.24 -1.71 2.58
C HIS A 118 -6.90 -0.36 2.88
N ILE A 119 -6.72 0.59 1.97
CA ILE A 119 -7.52 1.82 1.93
C ILE A 119 -8.83 1.52 1.22
N SER A 120 -9.95 1.97 1.80
CA SER A 120 -11.28 1.86 1.20
C SER A 120 -11.85 3.26 1.02
N ALA A 121 -11.77 3.77 -0.20
CA ALA A 121 -12.26 5.10 -0.54
C ALA A 121 -13.75 5.06 -0.89
N PHE A 122 -14.56 5.81 -0.17
CA PHE A 122 -16.01 5.80 -0.36
C PHE A 122 -16.43 6.69 -1.52
N ALA A 123 -17.64 6.46 -2.02
CA ALA A 123 -18.22 7.31 -3.06
C ALA A 123 -18.14 8.80 -2.71
N GLY A 124 -17.69 9.63 -3.64
CA GLY A 124 -17.56 11.08 -3.45
C GLY A 124 -16.38 11.53 -2.56
N SER A 125 -15.43 10.65 -2.24
CA SER A 125 -14.21 11.02 -1.51
C SER A 125 -13.10 11.52 -2.44
N ALA A 126 -12.21 12.36 -1.93
CA ALA A 126 -10.98 12.76 -2.61
C ALA A 126 -9.82 12.69 -1.61
N TYR A 127 -8.79 11.88 -1.90
CA TYR A 127 -7.74 11.55 -0.95
C TYR A 127 -6.36 11.45 -1.58
N ARG A 128 -5.36 11.92 -0.82
CA ARG A 128 -3.95 11.77 -1.15
C ARG A 128 -3.16 11.15 0.00
N GLN A 129 -2.42 10.08 -0.31
CA GLN A 129 -1.44 9.48 0.56
C GLN A 129 -0.02 9.74 0.05
N LEU A 130 0.89 10.08 0.95
CA LEU A 130 2.32 10.16 0.69
C LEU A 130 3.09 9.41 1.77
N GLN A 131 3.85 8.40 1.36
CA GLN A 131 4.69 7.60 2.25
C GLN A 131 6.15 7.79 1.83
N ARG A 132 6.97 8.32 2.74
CA ARG A 132 8.41 8.57 2.53
C ARG A 132 9.23 7.69 3.47
N PHE A 133 10.20 7.00 2.92
CA PHE A 133 11.12 6.14 3.64
C PHE A 133 12.56 6.56 3.35
N GLU A 134 13.32 6.85 4.40
CA GLU A 134 14.75 7.16 4.33
C GLU A 134 15.51 5.97 4.93
N LEU A 135 16.18 5.20 4.09
CA LEU A 135 16.91 3.99 4.47
C LEU A 135 18.41 4.30 4.53
N GLU A 136 19.04 3.98 5.65
CA GLU A 136 20.49 3.95 5.78
C GLU A 136 21.06 2.57 5.36
N LYS A 137 22.39 2.46 5.40
CA LYS A 137 23.13 1.23 5.08
C LYS A 137 22.50 -0.01 5.74
N ALA A 138 22.28 -1.06 4.96
CA ALA A 138 21.73 -2.33 5.44
C ALA A 138 20.34 -2.25 6.12
N ALA A 139 19.67 -1.10 6.12
CA ALA A 139 18.28 -1.01 6.55
C ALA A 139 17.39 -1.84 5.60
N SER A 140 16.30 -2.38 6.13
CA SER A 140 15.35 -3.19 5.38
C SER A 140 13.93 -2.67 5.52
N LEU A 141 13.17 -2.72 4.43
CA LEU A 141 11.79 -2.26 4.33
C LEU A 141 10.92 -3.35 3.71
N VAL A 142 9.78 -3.62 4.34
CA VAL A 142 8.62 -4.26 3.69
C VAL A 142 7.49 -3.24 3.68
N LEU A 143 6.97 -2.90 2.51
CA LEU A 143 5.90 -1.93 2.33
C LEU A 143 4.79 -2.56 1.51
N LEU A 144 3.61 -2.72 2.10
CA LEU A 144 2.39 -3.06 1.40
C LEU A 144 1.52 -1.81 1.28
N ASP A 145 1.31 -1.34 0.05
CA ASP A 145 0.34 -0.29 -0.27
C ASP A 145 -0.75 -0.89 -1.16
N TRP A 146 -1.99 -0.83 -0.71
CA TRP A 146 -3.11 -1.48 -1.38
C TRP A 146 -4.44 -0.82 -1.07
N VAL A 147 -5.31 -0.82 -2.06
CA VAL A 147 -6.58 -0.10 -2.11
C VAL A 147 -7.66 -1.05 -2.59
N SER A 148 -8.87 -0.93 -2.05
CA SER A 148 -10.04 -1.63 -2.54
C SER A 148 -10.96 -0.69 -3.33
N SER A 149 -11.87 -1.28 -4.12
CA SER A 149 -12.85 -0.59 -4.95
C SER A 149 -13.85 0.25 -4.13
N GLY A 150 -13.85 0.14 -2.82
CA GLY A 150 -14.69 0.95 -1.93
C GLY A 150 -15.54 0.08 -1.03
N ARG A 151 -16.86 0.29 -1.06
CA ARG A 151 -17.83 -0.47 -0.27
C ARG A 151 -18.63 -1.38 -1.20
N SER A 152 -18.01 -2.46 -1.67
CA SER A 152 -18.64 -3.42 -2.59
C SER A 152 -19.96 -3.98 -2.03
N GLY A 153 -20.04 -4.23 -0.73
CA GLY A 153 -21.28 -4.63 -0.05
C GLY A 153 -22.42 -3.58 -0.04
N ARG A 154 -22.16 -2.35 -0.51
CA ARG A 154 -23.16 -1.29 -0.76
C ARG A 154 -23.24 -0.90 -2.25
N GLY A 155 -22.64 -1.69 -3.13
CA GLY A 155 -22.59 -1.43 -4.58
C GLY A 155 -21.59 -0.36 -5.01
N GLU A 156 -20.77 0.17 -4.10
CA GLU A 156 -19.76 1.19 -4.44
C GLU A 156 -18.49 0.52 -4.98
N HIS A 157 -18.20 0.77 -6.27
CA HIS A 157 -17.04 0.25 -6.98
C HIS A 157 -16.34 1.42 -7.69
N TRP A 158 -15.11 1.72 -7.24
CA TRP A 158 -14.25 2.80 -7.70
C TRP A 158 -14.94 4.18 -7.75
N SER A 159 -15.98 4.41 -6.95
CA SER A 159 -16.89 5.57 -7.09
C SER A 159 -16.42 6.84 -6.35
N PHE A 160 -15.17 6.87 -5.87
CA PHE A 160 -14.55 8.08 -5.32
C PHE A 160 -14.27 9.10 -6.44
N LEU A 161 -14.00 10.36 -6.09
CA LEU A 161 -13.64 11.42 -7.05
C LEU A 161 -12.16 11.31 -7.44
N GLU A 162 -11.28 11.14 -6.45
CA GLU A 162 -9.83 11.07 -6.63
C GLU A 162 -9.18 10.24 -5.52
N LEU A 163 -8.25 9.38 -5.91
CA LEU A 163 -7.38 8.63 -5.03
C LEU A 163 -5.94 8.70 -5.58
N GLN A 164 -5.04 9.30 -4.80
CA GLN A 164 -3.62 9.34 -5.14
C GLN A 164 -2.81 8.70 -4.01
N THR A 165 -1.97 7.70 -4.32
CA THR A 165 -0.98 7.17 -3.38
C THR A 165 0.41 7.29 -3.96
N VAL A 166 1.36 7.76 -3.15
CA VAL A 166 2.75 7.96 -3.57
C VAL A 166 3.68 7.33 -2.54
N ASN A 167 4.54 6.43 -3.01
CA ASN A 167 5.54 5.71 -2.23
C ASN A 167 6.94 6.13 -2.68
N GLN A 168 7.67 6.78 -1.77
CA GLN A 168 9.02 7.28 -2.02
C GLN A 168 10.01 6.61 -1.07
N VAL A 169 11.00 5.93 -1.64
CA VAL A 169 12.06 5.28 -0.88
C VAL A 169 13.39 5.88 -1.32
N ALA A 170 14.12 6.43 -0.37
CA ALA A 170 15.51 6.86 -0.55
C ALA A 170 16.43 5.88 0.19
N TYR A 171 17.56 5.53 -0.42
CA TYR A 171 18.63 4.77 0.21
C TYR A 171 19.92 5.60 0.19
N ASP A 172 20.47 5.86 1.37
CA ASP A 172 21.69 6.66 1.56
C ASP A 172 21.65 8.03 0.83
N GLY A 173 20.52 8.73 0.98
CA GLY A 173 20.29 10.06 0.39
C GLY A 173 19.90 10.06 -1.09
N LYS A 174 19.89 8.91 -1.77
CA LYS A 174 19.51 8.78 -3.19
C LYS A 174 18.13 8.15 -3.33
N ILE A 175 17.29 8.67 -4.23
CA ILE A 175 15.99 8.06 -4.53
C ILE A 175 16.22 6.68 -5.15
N LEU A 176 15.64 5.66 -4.54
CA LEU A 176 15.66 4.27 -5.01
C LEU A 176 14.33 3.91 -5.69
N LEU A 177 13.21 4.41 -5.16
CA LEU A 177 11.86 4.14 -5.66
C LEU A 177 11.01 5.41 -5.55
N ASN A 178 10.23 5.68 -6.59
CA ASN A 178 9.16 6.66 -6.60
C ASN A 178 7.98 6.05 -7.36
N ASP A 179 7.09 5.39 -6.62
CA ASP A 179 5.88 4.77 -7.13
C ASP A 179 4.68 5.70 -6.88
N ALA A 180 3.83 5.88 -7.89
CA ALA A 180 2.70 6.79 -7.83
C ALA A 180 1.49 6.17 -8.54
N LEU A 181 0.43 5.94 -7.77
CA LEU A 181 -0.89 5.54 -8.26
C LEU A 181 -1.79 6.77 -8.27
N GLU A 182 -2.38 7.09 -9.40
CA GLU A 182 -3.41 8.12 -9.53
C GLU A 182 -4.67 7.55 -10.20
N LEU A 183 -5.75 7.50 -9.43
CA LEU A 183 -7.07 7.11 -9.89
C LEU A 183 -7.99 8.32 -9.73
N ARG A 184 -8.38 8.91 -10.85
CA ARG A 184 -9.24 10.09 -10.88
C ARG A 184 -10.44 9.82 -11.77
N GLN A 185 -11.62 10.19 -11.30
CA GLN A 185 -12.79 10.22 -12.17
C GLN A 185 -12.66 11.42 -13.10
N GLU A 186 -12.39 11.14 -14.37
CA GLU A 186 -12.29 12.17 -15.40
C GLU A 186 -13.64 12.33 -16.07
N GLN A 187 -14.17 13.55 -16.05
CA GLN A 187 -15.46 13.87 -16.67
C GLN A 187 -15.34 14.20 -18.17
N CYS A 188 -14.11 14.32 -18.70
CA CYS A 188 -13.87 15.07 -19.94
C CYS A 188 -12.95 14.42 -21.00
N LEU A 189 -12.39 13.22 -20.78
CA LEU A 189 -11.62 12.54 -21.84
C LEU A 189 -12.53 11.58 -22.61
N ALA A 190 -12.96 12.01 -23.80
CA ALA A 190 -13.69 11.16 -24.74
C ALA A 190 -12.86 9.89 -25.01
N GLY A 191 -13.40 8.73 -24.62
CA GLY A 191 -12.78 7.41 -24.85
C GLY A 191 -12.05 6.78 -23.66
N VAL A 192 -11.79 7.53 -22.58
CA VAL A 192 -11.27 6.94 -21.33
C VAL A 192 -12.46 6.69 -20.41
N GLY A 193 -12.83 5.42 -20.23
CA GLY A 193 -13.89 5.04 -19.31
C GLY A 193 -13.59 5.47 -17.86
N ASP A 194 -14.60 5.41 -17.00
CA ASP A 194 -14.45 5.70 -15.58
C ASP A 194 -13.36 4.81 -14.92
N VAL A 195 -12.99 5.11 -13.67
CA VAL A 195 -11.95 4.31 -12.96
C VAL A 195 -12.32 2.80 -12.96
N ALA A 196 -13.60 2.45 -12.85
CA ALA A 196 -14.04 1.07 -12.83
C ALA A 196 -13.80 0.37 -14.17
N ALA A 197 -14.10 1.04 -15.29
CA ALA A 197 -13.83 0.54 -16.63
C ALA A 197 -12.34 0.31 -16.87
N ARG A 198 -11.48 1.25 -16.44
CA ARG A 198 -10.01 1.09 -16.55
C ARG A 198 -9.47 -0.07 -15.72
N LEU A 199 -10.09 -0.35 -14.57
CA LEU A 199 -9.70 -1.44 -13.69
C LEU A 199 -10.41 -2.76 -14.01
N ARG A 200 -11.18 -2.87 -15.11
CA ARG A 200 -11.69 -4.14 -15.69
C ARG A 200 -12.14 -5.19 -14.68
N GLY A 201 -13.00 -4.79 -13.73
CA GLY A 201 -13.56 -5.71 -12.73
C GLY A 201 -12.64 -6.09 -11.56
N TYR A 202 -11.41 -5.57 -11.49
CA TYR A 202 -10.55 -5.73 -10.31
C TYR A 202 -11.13 -4.93 -9.14
N ASP A 203 -11.28 -5.60 -7.99
CA ASP A 203 -11.78 -4.98 -6.75
C ASP A 203 -10.67 -4.51 -5.80
N VAL A 204 -9.43 -4.93 -6.08
CA VAL A 204 -8.26 -4.63 -5.26
C VAL A 204 -7.08 -4.32 -6.17
N PHE A 205 -6.37 -3.25 -5.84
CA PHE A 205 -5.08 -2.92 -6.43
C PHE A 205 -4.05 -2.80 -5.32
N GLY A 206 -2.82 -3.30 -5.53
CA GLY A 206 -1.78 -3.16 -4.52
C GLY A 206 -0.39 -3.49 -5.02
N ALA A 207 0.58 -2.93 -4.32
CA ALA A 207 2.01 -3.11 -4.52
C ALA A 207 2.67 -3.53 -3.21
N LEU A 208 3.60 -4.49 -3.30
CA LEU A 208 4.45 -4.94 -2.20
C LEU A 208 5.91 -4.69 -2.56
N PHE A 209 6.59 -3.87 -1.76
CA PHE A 209 8.01 -3.61 -1.90
C PHE A 209 8.78 -4.29 -0.76
N ALA A 210 9.78 -5.09 -1.10
CA ALA A 210 10.69 -5.72 -0.15
C ALA A 210 12.14 -5.34 -0.49
N ILE A 211 12.77 -4.54 0.38
CA ILE A 211 14.07 -3.92 0.14
C ILE A 211 15.00 -4.24 1.31
N GLY A 212 16.25 -4.59 1.02
CA GLY A 212 17.31 -4.73 2.02
C GLY A 212 17.62 -6.16 2.50
N PRO A 213 18.70 -6.35 3.26
CA PRO A 213 19.25 -7.67 3.55
C PRO A 213 18.36 -8.52 4.47
N ARG A 214 17.62 -7.93 5.41
CA ARG A 214 16.81 -8.69 6.38
C ARG A 214 15.56 -9.33 5.75
N VAL A 215 15.21 -8.95 4.52
CA VAL A 215 14.06 -9.48 3.77
C VAL A 215 14.48 -10.37 2.60
N ARG A 216 15.78 -10.65 2.43
CA ARG A 216 16.30 -11.47 1.33
C ARG A 216 15.65 -12.85 1.26
N ALA A 217 15.54 -13.54 2.40
CA ALA A 217 14.92 -14.85 2.46
C ALA A 217 13.44 -14.81 2.01
N LEU A 218 12.71 -13.74 2.32
CA LEU A 218 11.34 -13.53 1.84
C LEU A 218 11.33 -13.36 0.31
N VAL A 219 12.21 -12.52 -0.23
CA VAL A 219 12.32 -12.29 -1.68
C VAL A 219 12.65 -13.59 -2.42
N GLU A 220 13.62 -14.36 -1.93
CA GLU A 220 14.01 -15.66 -2.49
C GLU A 220 12.85 -16.67 -2.42
N HIS A 221 12.12 -16.71 -1.30
CA HIS A 221 10.97 -17.58 -1.14
C HIS A 221 9.83 -17.24 -2.12
N VAL A 222 9.52 -15.95 -2.25
CA VAL A 222 8.53 -15.44 -3.20
C VAL A 222 8.95 -15.75 -4.65
N ALA A 223 10.23 -15.54 -4.99
CA ALA A 223 10.75 -15.88 -6.31
C ALA A 223 10.65 -17.38 -6.61
N ALA A 224 10.87 -18.24 -5.60
CA ALA A 224 10.69 -19.69 -5.73
C ALA A 224 9.22 -20.08 -5.94
N ILE A 225 8.28 -19.41 -5.26
CA ILE A 225 6.83 -19.62 -5.48
C ILE A 225 6.44 -19.31 -6.93
N ARG A 226 6.93 -18.20 -7.50
CA ARG A 226 6.62 -17.81 -8.89
C ARG A 226 7.06 -18.82 -9.94
N ARG A 227 8.09 -19.62 -9.64
CA ARG A 227 8.59 -20.67 -10.55
C ARG A 227 7.75 -21.95 -10.52
N ARG A 228 6.82 -22.09 -9.58
CA ARG A 228 5.95 -23.26 -9.49
C ARG A 228 4.93 -23.22 -10.63
N LYS A 229 4.72 -24.35 -11.31
CA LYS A 229 3.71 -24.50 -12.37
C LYS A 229 2.33 -24.03 -11.92
N SER A 230 1.94 -24.35 -10.68
CA SER A 230 0.66 -23.93 -10.10
C SER A 230 0.46 -22.40 -10.11
N TYR A 231 1.52 -21.62 -9.91
CA TYR A 231 1.45 -20.16 -9.96
C TYR A 231 1.39 -19.65 -11.41
N GLN A 232 2.18 -20.25 -12.30
CA GLN A 232 2.16 -19.93 -13.72
C GLN A 232 0.81 -20.25 -14.38
N ASP A 233 0.14 -21.31 -13.93
CA ASP A 233 -1.19 -21.69 -14.41
C ASP A 233 -2.25 -20.67 -13.95
N ILE A 234 -2.12 -20.12 -12.73
CA ILE A 234 -2.95 -19.00 -12.26
C ILE A 234 -2.69 -17.74 -13.10
N GLU A 235 -1.43 -17.37 -13.33
CA GLU A 235 -1.08 -16.23 -14.20
C GLU A 235 -1.65 -16.38 -15.61
N LYS A 236 -1.54 -17.59 -16.21
CA LYS A 236 -2.09 -17.89 -17.54
C LYS A 236 -3.62 -17.84 -17.57
N ARG A 237 -4.31 -18.39 -16.57
CA ARG A 237 -5.77 -18.33 -16.47
C ARG A 237 -6.24 -16.88 -16.43
N HIS A 238 -5.64 -16.04 -15.59
CA HIS A 238 -5.98 -14.62 -15.54
C HIS A 238 -5.65 -13.88 -16.84
N ALA A 239 -4.55 -14.21 -17.53
CA ALA A 239 -4.25 -13.64 -18.84
C ALA A 239 -5.23 -14.11 -19.94
N SER A 240 -5.86 -15.27 -19.79
CA SER A 240 -6.81 -15.85 -20.75
C SER A 240 -8.23 -15.31 -20.57
N VAL A 241 -8.65 -15.04 -19.32
CA VAL A 241 -9.92 -14.34 -19.02
C VAL A 241 -9.96 -12.97 -19.72
N HIS A 242 -8.85 -12.24 -19.74
CA HIS A 242 -8.70 -10.98 -20.47
C HIS A 242 -8.87 -11.08 -21.99
N LYS A 243 -8.80 -12.28 -22.57
CA LYS A 243 -8.93 -12.49 -24.02
C LYS A 243 -10.35 -12.85 -24.44
N LEU A 244 -11.17 -13.37 -23.52
CA LEU A 244 -12.54 -13.81 -23.81
C LEU A 244 -13.56 -12.66 -23.61
N GLU A 245 -13.34 -11.74 -22.67
CA GLU A 245 -14.21 -10.58 -22.45
C GLU A 245 -14.04 -9.46 -23.51
N GLY A 246 -13.09 -9.60 -24.44
CA GLY A 246 -12.91 -8.69 -25.57
C GLY A 246 -13.78 -9.00 -26.79
N ASP A 247 -14.47 -10.14 -26.82
CA ASP A 247 -15.19 -10.66 -28.00
C ASP A 247 -16.70 -10.89 -27.79
N GLU A 248 -17.28 -10.57 -26.63
CA GLU A 248 -18.72 -10.82 -26.35
C GLU A 248 -19.49 -9.55 -25.94
N ASP A 249 -19.66 -8.63 -26.89
CA ASP A 249 -20.87 -7.79 -26.98
C ASP A 249 -21.87 -8.50 -27.91
N ASP A 250 -22.75 -9.34 -27.34
CA ASP A 250 -24.13 -9.59 -27.78
C ASP A 250 -24.67 -10.91 -27.22
N ALA A 251 -25.47 -10.84 -26.16
CA ALA A 251 -26.79 -11.51 -26.03
C ALA A 251 -27.26 -11.54 -24.57
N ARG A 252 -28.43 -10.95 -24.33
CA ARG A 252 -29.24 -11.16 -23.13
C ARG A 252 -29.87 -12.55 -23.15
N ASN A 253 -29.98 -13.21 -21.99
CA ASN A 253 -31.25 -13.63 -21.38
C ASN A 253 -31.01 -14.40 -20.07
N GLY A 254 -31.89 -14.20 -19.09
CA GLY A 254 -31.78 -14.79 -17.75
C GLY A 254 -32.41 -16.17 -17.60
N ASP A 255 -32.10 -16.82 -16.49
CA ASP A 255 -33.07 -17.47 -15.62
C ASP A 255 -32.46 -17.63 -14.22
N ASP A 256 -33.32 -17.58 -13.22
CA ASP A 256 -33.10 -17.66 -11.79
C ASP A 256 -32.93 -19.14 -11.38
N THR A 257 -31.98 -19.45 -10.49
CA THR A 257 -32.01 -20.54 -9.48
C THR A 257 -30.60 -20.97 -9.06
N THR A 258 -30.51 -21.33 -7.77
CA THR A 258 -29.43 -21.99 -7.01
C THR A 258 -28.55 -21.10 -6.14
N GLY A 259 -28.79 -21.25 -4.84
CA GLY A 259 -28.19 -20.49 -3.77
C GLY A 259 -26.74 -20.84 -3.49
N TRP A 260 -26.02 -19.84 -3.00
CA TRP A 260 -24.92 -19.97 -2.04
C TRP A 260 -23.69 -20.82 -2.41
N GLU A 261 -23.26 -20.83 -3.68
CA GLU A 261 -21.91 -21.33 -4.08
C GLU A 261 -21.09 -20.35 -4.95
N GLY A 262 -21.46 -19.08 -5.05
CA GLY A 262 -20.82 -18.11 -5.96
C GLY A 262 -19.70 -17.25 -5.36
N TRP A 263 -18.58 -17.82 -4.89
CA TRP A 263 -17.32 -17.05 -4.90
C TRP A 263 -16.81 -17.03 -6.34
N ARG A 264 -17.39 -16.16 -7.19
CA ARG A 264 -16.85 -15.88 -8.52
C ARG A 264 -15.52 -15.16 -8.37
N GLU A 265 -14.58 -15.52 -9.24
CA GLU A 265 -13.22 -15.01 -9.37
C GLU A 265 -13.18 -13.48 -9.46
N GLN A 266 -13.25 -12.78 -8.32
CA GLN A 266 -12.98 -11.34 -8.26
C GLN A 266 -11.46 -11.17 -8.34
N GLY A 267 -11.01 -10.62 -9.46
CA GLY A 267 -9.60 -10.45 -9.79
C GLY A 267 -8.86 -9.73 -8.67
N VAL A 268 -7.87 -10.42 -8.10
CA VAL A 268 -6.80 -9.80 -7.31
C VAL A 268 -5.51 -10.16 -8.02
N ARG A 269 -4.93 -9.22 -8.77
CA ARG A 269 -3.65 -9.42 -9.44
C ARG A 269 -2.52 -8.97 -8.52
N PHE A 270 -1.75 -9.92 -8.01
CA PHE A 270 -0.48 -9.61 -7.36
C PHE A 270 0.61 -9.54 -8.42
N SER A 271 1.08 -8.32 -8.72
CA SER A 271 2.30 -8.16 -9.51
C SER A 271 3.49 -8.02 -8.56
N ILE A 272 4.56 -8.78 -8.81
CA ILE A 272 5.79 -8.74 -8.02
C ILE A 272 6.92 -8.38 -8.99
N SER A 273 7.41 -7.15 -8.89
CA SER A 273 8.51 -6.65 -9.71
C SER A 273 9.80 -6.64 -8.88
N GLU A 274 10.84 -7.30 -9.38
CA GLU A 274 12.15 -7.35 -8.72
C GLU A 274 13.07 -6.28 -9.31
N LEU A 275 13.41 -5.27 -8.52
CA LEU A 275 14.40 -4.26 -8.92
C LEU A 275 15.81 -4.80 -8.57
N LYS A 276 16.59 -5.20 -9.58
CA LYS A 276 17.98 -5.64 -9.38
C LYS A 276 18.88 -4.41 -9.24
N SER A 277 19.53 -4.25 -8.08
CA SER A 277 20.60 -3.26 -7.93
C SER A 277 21.87 -3.78 -8.64
N GLY A 278 22.15 -3.29 -9.85
CA GLY A 278 23.44 -3.52 -10.52
C GLY A 278 24.55 -2.69 -9.88
N SER A 279 25.75 -3.28 -9.76
CA SER A 279 27.01 -2.56 -9.58
C SER A 279 27.30 -1.68 -10.81
N GLU A 280 27.77 -0.46 -10.58
CA GLU A 280 28.04 0.60 -11.57
C GLU A 280 26.80 1.13 -12.31
N ALA A 281 26.13 2.06 -11.64
CA ALA A 281 25.04 2.80 -12.24
C ALA A 281 25.58 3.98 -13.07
N GLN A 282 25.70 3.78 -14.38
CA GLN A 282 25.57 4.86 -15.36
C GLN A 282 24.09 5.18 -15.49
N TRP A 283 23.66 6.25 -14.83
CA TRP A 283 22.30 6.78 -14.95
C TRP A 283 22.26 7.72 -16.16
N SER A 284 21.81 7.22 -17.31
CA SER A 284 21.27 8.10 -18.34
C SER A 284 19.83 8.47 -17.95
N ASN A 285 19.54 9.76 -17.93
CA ASN A 285 18.17 10.27 -17.90
C ASN A 285 17.53 9.92 -19.25
N GLU A 286 16.94 8.73 -19.34
CA GLU A 286 15.89 8.44 -20.30
C GLU A 286 14.62 8.13 -19.51
N GLU A 287 13.55 8.79 -19.94
CA GLU A 287 12.22 8.71 -19.40
C GLU A 287 11.84 7.24 -19.16
N MET A 288 11.59 6.87 -17.89
CA MET A 288 10.89 5.62 -17.62
C MET A 288 9.41 5.84 -17.92
N GLU A 289 9.08 5.82 -19.22
CA GLU A 289 7.83 5.23 -19.67
C GLU A 289 7.78 3.82 -19.08
N VAL A 290 6.96 3.66 -18.04
CA VAL A 290 6.38 2.34 -17.77
C VAL A 290 5.56 2.04 -19.01
N CYS A 291 6.10 1.20 -19.90
CA CYS A 291 5.37 0.59 -20.99
C CYS A 291 4.10 -0.06 -20.42
N SER A 292 3.00 0.68 -20.43
CA SER A 292 1.66 0.14 -20.59
C SER A 292 1.50 -0.23 -22.06
N GLU A 293 2.30 -1.19 -22.54
CA GLU A 293 2.02 -1.81 -23.83
C GLU A 293 0.91 -2.83 -23.62
N SER A 294 -0.24 -2.51 -24.22
CA SER A 294 -1.41 -3.35 -24.43
C SER A 294 -2.06 -3.93 -23.18
N LEU A 295 -3.08 -3.23 -22.69
CA LEU A 295 -4.45 -3.77 -22.61
C LEU A 295 -5.43 -2.62 -22.41
#